data_AF-A0A5C9A9M3-F1
#
_entry.id   AF-A0A5C9A9M3-F1
#
_cell.length_a   1.000
_cell.length_b   1.000
_cell.length_c   1.000
_cell.angle_alpha   90.00
_cell.angle_beta   90.00
_cell.angle_gamma   90.00
#
_symmetry.space_group_name_H-M   'P 1'
#
loop_
_entity.id
_entity.type
_entity.pdbx_description
1 polymer ?
#
loop_
_entity_poly.entity_id
_entity_poly.type
_entity_poly.pdbx_seq_one_letter_code
_entity_poly.pdbx_strand_id
1 'polypeptide(L)'
;MAMDLRDPNVWISHLLENLPEEKLASALKDDNPNWEYIDGEIVKLGSLAHSQLDIPELQRRGLVILASESKDFRLLAHLLRTLQHAGDPHLALRLLALYVEHYWAVAAPQNMAHKKRFASQVIKRFETGIEGFSQNAATEQRDALSGELAKLAQCWQSHNAPELAQATDDLFALYQRAFNRAAPAPVPTPAASGSSPQTTATSESGVTQPSAPAPQIVIDSHDDKAWRDTLLKVAAILCERQPDSPQGYRLRRHALWQNITSTPQ
;
A
#
# COMPACT_ATOMS: atom_id res chain seq x y z
N MET A 1 5.94 20.52 -23.30
CA MET A 1 6.75 19.43 -22.72
C MET A 1 5.78 18.37 -22.21
N ALA A 2 6.07 17.09 -22.43
CA ALA A 2 5.28 16.03 -21.81
C ALA A 2 5.42 16.13 -20.29
N MET A 3 4.31 16.05 -19.56
CA MET A 3 4.29 16.08 -18.09
C MET A 3 4.97 14.81 -17.56
N ASP A 4 6.12 14.97 -16.88
CA ASP A 4 6.82 13.84 -16.27
C ASP A 4 6.21 13.49 -14.91
N LEU A 5 5.30 12.52 -14.92
CA LEU A 5 4.58 12.08 -13.73
C LEU A 5 5.47 11.33 -12.72
N ARG A 6 6.71 10.99 -13.08
CA ARG A 6 7.67 10.36 -12.17
C ARG A 6 8.38 11.37 -11.28
N ASP A 7 8.36 12.64 -11.64
CA ASP A 7 8.95 13.72 -10.85
C ASP A 7 7.93 14.21 -9.80
N PRO A 8 8.18 14.02 -8.49
CA PRO A 8 7.34 14.54 -7.42
C PRO A 8 7.07 16.05 -7.52
N ASN A 9 8.02 16.82 -8.06
CA ASN A 9 7.91 18.27 -8.16
C ASN A 9 6.78 18.69 -9.11
N VAL A 10 6.51 17.90 -10.15
CA VAL A 10 5.40 18.15 -11.07
C VAL A 10 4.06 18.07 -10.33
N TRP A 11 3.88 17.08 -9.47
CA TRP A 11 2.65 16.94 -8.68
C TRP A 11 2.49 18.08 -7.69
N ILE A 12 3.57 18.42 -6.98
CA ILE A 12 3.58 19.49 -5.99
C ILE A 12 3.33 20.84 -6.64
N SER A 13 3.94 21.14 -7.79
CA SER A 13 3.76 22.41 -8.48
C SER A 13 2.32 22.61 -8.96
N HIS A 14 1.70 21.56 -9.52
CA HIS A 14 0.31 21.63 -9.99
C HIS A 14 -0.67 21.73 -8.82
N LEU A 15 -0.41 21.03 -7.72
CA LEU A 15 -1.19 21.16 -6.50
C LEU A 15 -1.14 22.59 -5.95
N LEU A 16 0.05 23.19 -5.90
CA LEU A 16 0.29 24.51 -5.31
C LEU A 16 0.08 25.68 -6.29
N GLU A 17 -0.26 25.41 -7.54
CA GLU A 17 -0.55 26.46 -8.52
C GLU A 17 -1.66 27.38 -8.01
N ASN A 18 -1.41 28.69 -8.10
CA ASN A 18 -2.30 29.71 -7.56
C ASN A 18 -3.58 29.81 -8.40
N LEU A 19 -4.72 29.55 -7.77
CA LEU A 19 -6.02 29.80 -8.36
C LEU A 19 -6.69 31.01 -7.69
N PRO A 20 -7.52 31.78 -8.41
CA PRO A 20 -8.41 32.77 -7.82
C PRO A 20 -9.24 32.17 -6.68
N GLU A 21 -9.48 32.93 -5.61
CA GLU A 21 -10.21 32.45 -4.41
C GLU A 21 -11.57 31.85 -4.76
N GLU A 22 -12.27 32.42 -5.74
CA GLU A 22 -13.55 31.92 -6.26
C GLU A 22 -13.45 30.47 -6.75
N LYS A 23 -12.36 30.12 -7.43
CA LYS A 23 -12.10 28.76 -7.94
C LYS A 23 -11.68 27.80 -6.82
N LEU A 24 -11.01 28.29 -5.78
CA LEU A 24 -10.62 27.46 -4.64
C LEU A 24 -11.87 26.88 -3.95
N ALA A 25 -12.86 27.72 -3.66
CA ALA A 25 -14.08 27.30 -2.96
C ALA A 25 -15.12 26.58 -3.84
N SER A 26 -14.98 26.70 -5.17
CA SER A 26 -15.91 26.13 -6.13
C SER A 26 -15.77 24.61 -6.24
N ALA A 27 -16.92 23.93 -6.16
CA ALA A 27 -16.99 22.50 -6.44
C ALA A 27 -16.67 22.23 -7.91
N LEU A 28 -15.96 21.13 -8.17
CA LEU A 28 -15.74 20.65 -9.52
C LEU A 28 -17.09 20.20 -10.10
N LYS A 29 -17.44 20.75 -11.27
CA LYS A 29 -18.73 20.45 -11.89
C LYS A 29 -18.72 19.05 -12.50
N ASP A 30 -19.84 18.35 -12.36
CA ASP A 30 -19.98 16.98 -12.86
C ASP A 30 -20.03 16.91 -14.40
N ASP A 31 -20.31 18.03 -15.09
CA ASP A 31 -20.29 18.16 -16.56
C ASP A 31 -18.90 18.48 -17.13
N ASN A 32 -17.87 18.57 -16.28
CA ASN A 32 -16.50 18.77 -16.72
C ASN A 32 -15.98 17.48 -17.41
N PRO A 33 -15.55 17.53 -18.68
CA PRO A 33 -15.20 16.33 -19.44
C PRO A 33 -13.95 15.62 -18.90
N ASN A 34 -13.03 16.35 -18.28
CA ASN A 34 -11.86 15.75 -17.64
C ASN A 34 -12.25 15.08 -16.32
N TRP A 35 -13.14 15.69 -15.54
CA TRP A 35 -13.66 15.11 -14.31
C TRP A 35 -14.49 13.85 -14.57
N GLU A 36 -15.44 13.90 -15.52
CA GLU A 36 -16.27 12.75 -15.90
C GLU A 36 -15.41 11.56 -16.30
N TYR A 37 -14.36 11.80 -17.10
CA TYR A 37 -13.38 10.77 -17.43
C TYR A 37 -12.68 10.21 -16.18
N ILE A 38 -12.17 11.07 -15.29
CA ILE A 38 -11.47 10.62 -14.09
C ILE A 38 -12.39 9.80 -13.18
N ASP A 39 -13.58 10.31 -12.88
CA ASP A 39 -14.54 9.68 -11.96
C ASP A 39 -15.11 8.36 -12.56
N GLY A 40 -15.31 8.33 -13.87
CA GLY A 40 -15.73 7.13 -14.60
C GLY A 40 -14.64 6.05 -14.71
N GLU A 41 -13.37 6.44 -14.88
CA GLU A 41 -12.27 5.49 -15.05
C GLU A 41 -11.71 4.98 -13.72
N ILE A 42 -11.70 5.79 -12.66
CA ILE A 42 -11.10 5.43 -11.37
C ILE A 42 -11.78 4.21 -10.71
N VAL A 43 -13.03 3.89 -11.07
CA VAL A 43 -13.71 2.67 -10.59
C VAL A 43 -13.04 1.39 -11.09
N LYS A 44 -12.35 1.45 -12.23
CA LYS A 44 -11.61 0.31 -12.80
C LYS A 44 -10.31 0.02 -12.05
N LEU A 45 -9.81 0.98 -11.26
CA LEU A 45 -8.56 0.85 -10.51
C LEU A 45 -8.68 -0.27 -9.45
N GLY A 46 -7.86 -1.31 -9.59
CA GLY A 46 -7.91 -2.50 -8.73
C GLY A 46 -8.99 -3.53 -9.11
N SER A 47 -9.71 -3.32 -10.22
CA SER A 47 -10.70 -4.27 -10.76
C SER A 47 -10.08 -5.19 -11.83
N LEU A 48 -10.87 -6.15 -12.35
CA LEU A 48 -10.47 -6.96 -13.51
C LEU A 48 -10.17 -6.11 -14.77
N ALA A 49 -10.77 -4.93 -14.89
CA ALA A 49 -10.53 -3.99 -15.99
C ALA A 49 -9.31 -3.08 -15.75
N HIS A 50 -8.54 -3.29 -14.68
CA HIS A 50 -7.40 -2.44 -14.33
C HIS A 50 -6.37 -2.31 -15.45
N SER A 51 -6.12 -3.38 -16.23
CA SER A 51 -5.17 -3.35 -17.35
C SER A 51 -5.60 -2.46 -18.52
N GLN A 52 -6.89 -2.08 -18.59
CA GLN A 52 -7.43 -1.18 -19.60
C GLN A 52 -7.34 0.30 -19.17
N LEU A 53 -7.00 0.56 -17.91
CA LEU A 53 -6.93 1.90 -17.35
C LEU A 53 -5.62 2.59 -17.76
N ASP A 54 -5.73 3.72 -18.45
CA ASP A 54 -4.58 4.62 -18.63
C ASP A 54 -4.40 5.49 -17.38
N ILE A 55 -3.66 4.97 -16.41
CA ILE A 55 -3.33 5.68 -15.16
C ILE A 55 -2.58 6.98 -15.46
N PRO A 56 -1.51 7.01 -16.28
CA PRO A 56 -0.84 8.26 -16.64
C PRO A 56 -1.78 9.33 -17.18
N GLU A 57 -2.71 8.97 -18.06
CA GLU A 57 -3.67 9.94 -18.60
C GLU A 57 -4.64 10.46 -17.55
N LEU A 58 -5.16 9.58 -16.69
CA LEU A 58 -6.01 9.98 -15.55
C LEU A 58 -5.26 10.98 -14.65
N GLN A 59 -4.00 10.70 -14.34
CA GLN A 59 -3.15 11.56 -13.53
C GLN A 59 -2.89 12.92 -14.19
N ARG A 60 -2.54 12.95 -15.48
CA ARG A 60 -2.34 14.21 -16.23
C ARG A 60 -3.58 15.09 -16.20
N ARG A 61 -4.74 14.52 -16.52
CA ARG A 61 -6.01 15.26 -16.50
C ARG A 61 -6.30 15.82 -15.12
N GLY A 62 -6.09 15.02 -14.08
CA GLY A 62 -6.34 15.48 -12.72
C GLY A 62 -5.39 16.60 -12.28
N LEU A 63 -4.10 16.51 -12.64
CA LEU A 63 -3.13 17.58 -12.36
C LEU A 63 -3.45 18.87 -13.13
N VAL A 64 -3.92 18.77 -14.37
CA VAL A 64 -4.38 19.94 -15.14
C VAL A 64 -5.57 20.62 -14.45
N ILE A 65 -6.58 19.86 -14.00
CA ILE A 65 -7.72 20.44 -13.27
C ILE A 65 -7.25 21.10 -11.97
N LEU A 66 -6.38 20.44 -11.19
CA LEU A 66 -5.81 21.00 -9.96
C LEU A 66 -5.12 22.35 -10.23
N ALA A 67 -4.37 22.45 -11.31
CA ALA A 67 -3.57 23.64 -11.60
C ALA A 67 -4.37 24.80 -12.20
N SER A 68 -5.52 24.54 -12.84
CA SER A 68 -6.20 25.57 -13.66
C SER A 68 -7.66 25.83 -13.30
N GLU A 69 -8.33 24.91 -12.61
CA GLU A 69 -9.80 24.91 -12.51
C GLU A 69 -10.33 24.78 -11.09
N SER A 70 -9.89 23.78 -10.31
CA SER A 70 -10.49 23.50 -8.99
C SER A 70 -9.52 22.80 -8.05
N LYS A 71 -9.65 23.08 -6.75
CA LYS A 71 -9.01 22.32 -5.67
C LYS A 71 -9.99 21.37 -4.97
N ASP A 72 -11.09 20.94 -5.61
CA ASP A 72 -12.06 20.04 -4.99
C ASP A 72 -11.39 18.78 -4.41
N PHE A 73 -11.66 18.47 -3.14
CA PHE A 73 -11.05 17.35 -2.45
C PHE A 73 -11.35 15.99 -3.09
N ARG A 74 -12.47 15.86 -3.81
CA ARG A 74 -12.80 14.64 -4.57
C ARG A 74 -11.73 14.33 -5.61
N LEU A 75 -11.25 15.35 -6.31
CA LEU A 75 -10.20 15.21 -7.31
C LEU A 75 -8.88 14.76 -6.68
N LEU A 76 -8.47 15.40 -5.57
CA LEU A 76 -7.27 14.98 -4.86
C LEU A 76 -7.40 13.53 -4.39
N ALA A 77 -8.53 13.14 -3.82
CA ALA A 77 -8.73 11.77 -3.34
C ALA A 77 -8.54 10.72 -4.44
N HIS A 78 -8.99 10.99 -5.67
CA HIS A 78 -8.76 10.09 -6.81
C HIS A 78 -7.29 10.03 -7.23
N LEU A 79 -6.61 11.19 -7.28
CA LEU A 79 -5.18 11.24 -7.56
C LEU A 79 -4.35 10.47 -6.52
N LEU A 80 -4.64 10.68 -5.24
CA LEU A 80 -4.00 9.94 -4.14
C LEU A 80 -4.22 8.44 -4.28
N ARG A 81 -5.43 8.00 -4.66
CA ARG A 81 -5.73 6.58 -4.89
C ARG A 81 -4.84 5.97 -5.96
N THR A 82 -4.50 6.70 -7.03
CA THR A 82 -3.59 6.19 -8.06
C THR A 82 -2.16 5.97 -7.54
N LEU A 83 -1.67 6.89 -6.70
CA LEU A 83 -0.33 6.80 -6.11
C LEU A 83 -0.24 5.70 -5.05
N GLN A 84 -1.29 5.58 -4.21
CA GLN A 84 -1.44 4.49 -3.24
C GLN A 84 -1.40 3.13 -3.93
N HIS A 85 -2.13 2.98 -5.05
CA HIS A 85 -2.15 1.74 -5.84
C HIS A 85 -0.81 1.46 -6.52
N ALA A 86 -0.10 2.50 -6.96
CA ALA A 86 1.24 2.36 -7.55
C ALA A 86 2.33 1.98 -6.54
N GLY A 87 2.02 1.97 -5.24
CA GLY A 87 2.99 1.68 -4.17
C GLY A 87 3.86 2.87 -3.79
N ASP A 88 3.42 4.10 -4.08
CA ASP A 88 4.09 5.34 -3.64
C ASP A 88 3.26 6.09 -2.58
N PRO A 89 3.17 5.54 -1.35
CA PRO A 89 2.45 6.20 -0.26
C PRO A 89 3.15 7.47 0.21
N HIS A 90 4.45 7.63 -0.04
CA HIS A 90 5.20 8.82 0.40
C HIS A 90 4.75 10.07 -0.37
N LEU A 91 4.76 10.02 -1.72
CA LEU A 91 4.27 11.13 -2.53
C LEU A 91 2.80 11.43 -2.24
N ALA A 92 1.97 10.39 -2.11
CA ALA A 92 0.56 10.55 -1.77
C ALA A 92 0.36 11.25 -0.40
N LEU A 93 1.09 10.86 0.64
CA LEU A 93 1.04 11.52 1.94
C LEU A 93 1.52 12.97 1.87
N ARG A 94 2.60 13.22 1.14
CA ARG A 94 3.13 14.57 0.93
C ARG A 94 2.09 15.49 0.29
N LEU A 95 1.41 15.03 -0.76
CA LEU A 95 0.35 15.78 -1.43
C LEU A 95 -0.85 16.01 -0.52
N LEU A 96 -1.25 15.02 0.27
CA LEU A 96 -2.32 15.19 1.24
C LEU A 96 -1.96 16.22 2.32
N ALA A 97 -0.75 16.15 2.88
CA ALA A 97 -0.28 17.11 3.89
C ALA A 97 -0.26 18.54 3.35
N LEU A 98 0.31 18.75 2.16
CA LEU A 98 0.33 20.06 1.49
C LEU A 98 -1.09 20.56 1.18
N TYR A 99 -1.95 19.69 0.68
CA TYR A 99 -3.32 20.09 0.40
C TYR A 99 -4.06 20.51 1.67
N VAL A 100 -3.87 19.76 2.76
CA VAL A 100 -4.54 20.08 4.02
C VAL A 100 -4.06 21.43 4.53
N GLU A 101 -2.75 21.64 4.53
CA GLU A 101 -2.10 22.89 4.95
C GLU A 101 -2.61 24.12 4.18
N HIS A 102 -2.79 24.03 2.87
CA HIS A 102 -3.09 25.19 2.03
C HIS A 102 -4.57 25.36 1.68
N TYR A 103 -5.32 24.26 1.55
CA TYR A 103 -6.64 24.29 0.89
C TYR A 103 -7.77 23.67 1.71
N TRP A 104 -7.50 22.96 2.81
CA TRP A 104 -8.55 22.23 3.54
C TRP A 104 -9.73 23.11 3.96
N ALA A 105 -9.47 24.31 4.45
CA ALA A 105 -10.50 25.20 5.00
C ALA A 105 -11.39 25.82 3.91
N VAL A 106 -10.87 26.05 2.71
CA VAL A 106 -11.55 26.82 1.66
C VAL A 106 -12.11 25.90 0.57
N ALA A 107 -11.39 24.84 0.24
CA ALA A 107 -11.72 24.01 -0.91
C ALA A 107 -13.02 23.23 -0.75
N ALA A 108 -13.72 23.01 -1.85
CA ALA A 108 -14.86 22.12 -1.89
C ALA A 108 -14.47 20.68 -1.48
N PRO A 109 -15.42 19.86 -0.97
CA PRO A 109 -16.79 20.20 -0.59
C PRO A 109 -16.90 21.05 0.69
N GLN A 110 -17.89 21.94 0.77
CA GLN A 110 -18.10 22.84 1.92
C GLN A 110 -18.72 22.16 3.14
N ASN A 111 -19.39 21.01 2.96
CA ASN A 111 -19.92 20.24 4.08
C ASN A 111 -18.78 19.55 4.84
N MET A 112 -18.31 20.19 5.90
CA MET A 112 -17.15 19.73 6.66
C MET A 112 -17.35 18.35 7.29
N ALA A 113 -18.56 18.01 7.75
CA ALA A 113 -18.82 16.68 8.32
C ALA A 113 -18.64 15.57 7.28
N HIS A 114 -19.16 15.78 6.07
CA HIS A 114 -18.97 14.85 4.95
C HIS A 114 -17.51 14.83 4.49
N LYS A 115 -16.87 16.01 4.38
CA LYS A 115 -15.47 16.14 3.97
C LYS A 115 -14.54 15.39 4.92
N LYS A 116 -14.74 15.52 6.24
CA LYS A 116 -13.98 14.77 7.26
C LYS A 116 -14.18 13.26 7.13
N ARG A 117 -15.42 12.78 7.02
CA ARG A 117 -15.69 11.33 6.81
C ARG A 117 -15.00 10.80 5.56
N PHE A 118 -15.03 11.57 4.48
CA PHE A 118 -14.35 11.19 3.24
C PHE A 118 -12.82 11.20 3.40
N ALA A 119 -12.26 12.18 4.10
CA ALA A 119 -10.83 12.20 4.44
C ALA A 119 -10.42 10.99 5.30
N SER A 120 -11.23 10.58 6.28
CA SER A 120 -10.98 9.35 7.05
C SER A 120 -10.88 8.12 6.14
N GLN A 121 -11.72 8.03 5.10
CA GLN A 121 -11.62 6.93 4.13
C GLN A 121 -10.35 7.02 3.29
N VAL A 122 -9.91 8.22 2.92
CA VAL A 122 -8.63 8.43 2.21
C VAL A 122 -7.45 8.00 3.09
N ILE A 123 -7.44 8.38 4.37
CA ILE A 123 -6.39 7.97 5.34
C ILE A 123 -6.37 6.45 5.46
N LYS A 124 -7.52 5.80 5.65
CA LYS A 124 -7.63 4.35 5.79
C LYS A 124 -7.07 3.58 4.58
N ARG A 125 -7.20 4.12 3.36
CA ARG A 125 -6.66 3.48 2.15
C ARG A 125 -5.14 3.36 2.14
N PHE A 126 -4.41 4.19 2.91
CA PHE A 126 -2.96 4.05 3.05
C PHE A 126 -2.53 2.77 3.77
N GLU A 127 -3.44 2.06 4.43
CA GLU A 127 -3.15 0.80 5.12
C GLU A 127 -2.84 -0.35 4.13
N THR A 128 -3.46 -0.35 2.96
CA THR A 128 -3.41 -1.49 2.00
C THR A 128 -2.02 -1.72 1.41
N GLY A 129 -1.14 -0.71 1.42
CA GLY A 129 0.21 -0.78 0.85
C GLY A 129 1.35 -0.85 1.89
N ILE A 130 1.04 -0.91 3.19
CA ILE A 130 2.05 -0.77 4.26
C ILE A 130 3.16 -1.82 4.13
N GLU A 131 2.81 -3.09 4.01
CA GLU A 131 3.80 -4.19 3.98
C GLU A 131 4.65 -4.16 2.71
N GLY A 132 4.05 -3.84 1.56
CA GLY A 132 4.79 -3.71 0.30
C GLY A 132 5.79 -2.55 0.33
N PHE A 133 5.41 -1.41 0.93
CA PHE A 133 6.31 -0.28 1.10
C PHE A 133 7.39 -0.57 2.15
N SER A 134 7.03 -1.14 3.30
CA SER A 134 7.97 -1.37 4.42
C SER A 134 9.14 -2.27 4.03
N GLN A 135 8.88 -3.31 3.23
CA GLN A 135 9.88 -4.28 2.78
C GLN A 135 10.88 -3.69 1.78
N ASN A 136 10.44 -2.73 0.96
CA ASN A 136 11.24 -2.19 -0.15
C ASN A 136 11.85 -0.82 0.16
N ALA A 137 11.30 -0.08 1.12
CA ALA A 137 11.73 1.28 1.43
C ALA A 137 13.08 1.32 2.18
N ALA A 138 13.98 2.18 1.72
CA ALA A 138 15.21 2.52 2.43
C ALA A 138 14.92 3.33 3.70
N THR A 139 15.87 3.38 4.64
CA THR A 139 15.72 4.13 5.91
C THR A 139 15.31 5.58 5.67
N GLU A 140 15.94 6.28 4.73
CA GLU A 140 15.60 7.67 4.39
C GLU A 140 14.15 7.83 3.93
N GLN A 141 13.61 6.88 3.16
CA GLN A 141 12.23 6.90 2.69
C GLN A 141 11.24 6.63 3.83
N ARG A 142 11.61 5.76 4.78
CA ARG A 142 10.81 5.50 5.99
C ARG A 142 10.77 6.72 6.91
N ASP A 143 11.91 7.40 7.07
CA ASP A 143 12.02 8.62 7.87
C ASP A 143 11.22 9.76 7.23
N ALA A 144 11.34 9.94 5.91
CA ALA A 144 10.58 10.93 5.17
C ALA A 144 9.06 10.69 5.27
N LEU A 145 8.60 9.44 5.07
CA LEU A 145 7.19 9.09 5.24
C LEU A 145 6.69 9.31 6.67
N SER A 146 7.51 8.99 7.67
CA SER A 146 7.21 9.24 9.09
C SER A 146 7.06 10.74 9.37
N GLY A 147 7.92 11.58 8.78
CA GLY A 147 7.83 13.03 8.85
C GLY A 147 6.54 13.58 8.23
N GLU A 148 6.13 13.06 7.07
CA GLU A 148 4.88 13.48 6.42
C GLU A 148 3.64 13.11 7.23
N LEU A 149 3.61 11.94 7.86
CA LEU A 149 2.52 11.53 8.75
C LEU A 149 2.43 12.43 9.98
N ALA A 150 3.56 12.74 10.61
CA ALA A 150 3.60 13.64 11.76
C ALA A 150 3.11 15.05 11.39
N LYS A 151 3.55 15.58 10.23
CA LYS A 151 3.08 16.86 9.70
C LYS A 151 1.57 16.82 9.43
N LEU A 152 1.07 15.77 8.79
CA LEU A 152 -0.35 15.62 8.49
C LEU A 152 -1.21 15.59 9.76
N ALA A 153 -0.79 14.86 10.80
CA ALA A 153 -1.49 14.82 12.09
C ALA A 153 -1.56 16.22 12.72
N GLN A 154 -0.47 16.99 12.68
CA GLN A 154 -0.44 18.38 13.15
C GLN A 154 -1.39 19.29 12.35
N CYS A 155 -1.42 19.14 11.02
CA CYS A 155 -2.34 19.89 10.17
C CYS A 155 -3.82 19.58 10.50
N TRP A 156 -4.16 18.32 10.80
CA TRP A 156 -5.52 18.00 11.22
C TRP A 156 -5.92 18.65 12.55
N GLN A 157 -4.98 18.74 13.49
CA GLN A 157 -5.21 19.42 14.76
C GLN A 157 -5.45 20.91 14.56
N SER A 158 -4.66 21.59 13.72
CA SER A 158 -4.84 23.03 13.43
C SER A 158 -6.18 23.34 12.76
N HIS A 159 -6.74 22.38 12.01
CA HIS A 159 -8.05 22.49 11.38
C HIS A 159 -9.22 21.96 12.23
N ASN A 160 -9.03 21.75 13.54
CA ASN A 160 -10.05 21.24 14.46
C ASN A 160 -10.68 19.91 13.98
N ALA A 161 -9.84 19.00 13.49
CA ALA A 161 -10.23 17.65 13.07
C ALA A 161 -9.50 16.56 13.89
N PRO A 162 -9.75 16.48 15.22
CA PRO A 162 -9.05 15.53 16.09
C PRO A 162 -9.28 14.07 15.68
N GLU A 163 -10.44 13.73 15.11
CA GLU A 163 -10.71 12.38 14.61
C GLU A 163 -9.79 11.99 13.43
N LEU A 164 -9.37 12.96 12.60
CA LEU A 164 -8.45 12.72 11.49
C LEU A 164 -6.99 12.70 11.95
N ALA A 165 -6.66 13.51 12.95
CA ALA A 165 -5.35 13.45 13.61
C ALA A 165 -5.14 12.06 14.22
N GLN A 166 -6.11 11.56 15.01
CA GLN A 166 -6.04 10.22 15.60
C GLN A 166 -5.93 9.13 14.54
N ALA A 167 -6.71 9.18 13.46
CA ALA A 167 -6.60 8.21 12.37
C ALA A 167 -5.21 8.24 11.68
N THR A 168 -4.57 9.42 11.64
CA THR A 168 -3.21 9.57 11.10
C THR A 168 -2.17 9.01 12.08
N ASP A 169 -2.35 9.21 13.38
CA ASP A 169 -1.48 8.65 14.43
C ASP A 169 -1.58 7.11 14.48
N ASP A 170 -2.78 6.57 14.33
CA ASP A 170 -3.01 5.12 14.22
C ASP A 170 -2.30 4.55 12.98
N LEU A 171 -2.42 5.24 11.83
CA LEU A 171 -1.71 4.88 10.60
C LEU A 171 -0.19 4.92 10.79
N PHE A 172 0.32 5.94 11.48
CA PHE A 172 1.73 6.07 11.82
C PHE A 172 2.23 4.91 12.66
N ALA A 173 1.48 4.50 13.69
CA ALA A 173 1.80 3.32 14.49
C ALA A 173 1.84 2.02 13.66
N LEU A 174 0.96 1.88 12.67
CA LEU A 174 0.96 0.73 11.75
C LEU A 174 2.23 0.72 10.89
N TYR A 175 2.61 1.85 10.29
CA TYR A 175 3.85 1.97 9.52
C TYR A 175 5.09 1.67 10.38
N GLN A 176 5.17 2.22 11.59
CA GLN A 176 6.29 1.94 12.50
C GLN A 176 6.40 0.45 12.84
N ARG A 177 5.28 -0.21 13.14
CA ARG A 177 5.28 -1.65 13.41
C ARG A 177 5.78 -2.44 12.20
N ALA A 178 5.36 -2.07 11.00
CA ALA A 178 5.81 -2.72 9.76
C ALA A 178 7.31 -2.48 9.50
N PHE A 179 7.82 -1.26 9.71
CA PHE A 179 9.24 -0.97 9.59
C PHE A 179 10.10 -1.78 10.58
N ASN A 180 9.63 -1.93 11.82
CA ASN A 180 10.31 -2.75 12.83
C ASN A 180 10.30 -4.24 12.48
N ARG A 181 9.25 -4.74 11.83
CA ARG A 181 9.18 -6.13 11.33
C ARG A 181 10.09 -6.35 10.12
N ALA A 182 10.19 -5.37 9.23
CA ALA A 182 11.05 -5.42 8.04
C ALA A 182 12.54 -5.24 8.36
N ALA A 183 12.88 -4.71 9.54
CA ALA A 183 14.26 -4.68 10.02
C ALA A 183 14.77 -6.13 10.23
N PRO A 184 16.01 -6.47 9.82
CA PRO A 184 16.57 -7.78 10.07
C PRO A 184 16.51 -8.09 11.56
N ALA A 185 15.94 -9.24 11.92
CA ALA A 185 15.95 -9.70 13.30
C ALA A 185 17.40 -9.69 13.82
N PRO A 186 17.68 -9.11 15.00
CA PRO A 186 18.99 -9.27 15.60
C PRO A 186 19.25 -10.76 15.73
N VAL A 187 20.32 -11.24 15.10
CA VAL A 187 20.81 -12.60 15.25
C VAL A 187 20.91 -12.84 16.76
N PRO A 188 20.27 -13.89 17.33
CA PRO A 188 20.46 -14.17 18.74
C PRO A 188 21.96 -14.43 18.93
N THR A 189 22.64 -13.48 19.58
CA THR A 189 24.00 -13.66 20.06
C THR A 189 23.96 -14.95 20.90
N PRO A 190 24.72 -16.01 20.54
CA PRO A 190 24.82 -17.16 21.40
C PRO A 190 25.36 -16.64 22.72
N ALA A 191 24.55 -16.72 23.77
CA ALA A 191 25.01 -16.44 25.11
C ALA A 191 26.20 -17.35 25.35
N ALA A 192 27.38 -16.74 25.50
CA ALA A 192 28.62 -17.41 25.81
C ALA A 192 28.37 -18.33 27.01
N SER A 193 28.46 -19.63 26.75
CA SER A 193 28.30 -20.67 27.74
C SER A 193 29.35 -20.49 28.84
N GLY A 194 28.88 -20.20 30.06
CA GLY A 194 29.66 -20.40 31.27
C GLY A 194 29.93 -21.89 31.44
N SER A 195 31.21 -22.23 31.41
CA SER A 195 31.77 -23.57 31.59
C SER A 195 31.33 -24.23 32.91
N SER A 196 30.92 -25.51 32.83
CA SER A 196 31.44 -26.54 33.74
C SER A 196 31.31 -27.94 33.13
N PRO A 197 32.31 -28.82 33.27
CA PRO A 197 32.37 -30.11 32.59
C PRO A 197 31.68 -31.21 33.41
N GLN A 198 31.15 -32.26 32.75
CA GLN A 198 31.60 -33.66 32.90
C GLN A 198 30.70 -34.66 32.15
N THR A 199 31.36 -35.74 31.69
CA THR A 199 30.86 -37.12 31.47
C THR A 199 30.23 -37.51 30.11
N THR A 200 31.11 -38.04 29.25
CA THR A 200 31.04 -39.33 28.52
C THR A 200 29.73 -39.80 27.87
N ALA A 201 29.76 -40.02 26.55
CA ALA A 201 29.70 -41.37 25.97
C ALA A 201 29.95 -41.34 24.45
N THR A 202 30.78 -42.28 24.01
CA THR A 202 31.16 -42.66 22.65
C THR A 202 29.96 -43.13 21.82
N SER A 203 29.89 -42.80 20.52
CA SER A 203 29.73 -43.77 19.41
C SER A 203 29.73 -43.13 18.01
N GLU A 204 30.60 -43.73 17.21
CA GLU A 204 30.87 -43.76 15.77
C GLU A 204 29.89 -43.22 14.71
N SER A 205 30.54 -42.55 13.74
CA SER A 205 30.45 -42.73 12.28
C SER A 205 29.12 -42.59 11.53
N GLY A 206 29.11 -41.61 10.61
CA GLY A 206 28.96 -41.96 9.19
C GLY A 206 27.94 -41.14 8.37
N VAL A 207 28.48 -40.54 7.31
CA VAL A 207 27.82 -40.03 6.08
C VAL A 207 27.19 -38.65 6.15
N THR A 208 28.02 -37.66 5.79
CA THR A 208 27.64 -36.37 5.23
C THR A 208 27.05 -36.55 3.82
N GLN A 209 25.78 -36.21 3.65
CA GLN A 209 25.19 -35.84 2.35
C GLN A 209 24.91 -34.34 2.35
N PRO A 210 25.26 -33.58 1.29
CA PRO A 210 24.89 -32.19 1.18
C PRO A 210 23.42 -32.08 0.74
N SER A 211 22.54 -31.65 1.66
CA SER A 211 21.15 -31.28 1.32
C SER A 211 21.16 -29.96 0.55
N ALA A 212 20.59 -29.96 -0.65
CA ALA A 212 20.31 -28.76 -1.43
C ALA A 212 19.39 -27.78 -0.66
N PRO A 213 19.47 -26.46 -0.91
CA PRO A 213 18.71 -25.45 -0.19
C PRO A 213 17.21 -25.64 -0.42
N ALA A 214 16.42 -25.57 0.66
CA ALA A 214 14.96 -25.65 0.57
C ALA A 214 14.40 -24.44 -0.19
N PRO A 215 13.47 -24.63 -1.15
CA PRO A 215 12.79 -23.52 -1.80
C PRO A 215 12.01 -22.74 -0.74
N GLN A 216 12.30 -21.43 -0.64
CA GLN A 216 11.58 -20.52 0.23
C GLN A 216 10.16 -20.36 -0.31
N ILE A 217 9.20 -21.01 0.34
CA ILE A 217 7.79 -20.83 0.03
C ILE A 217 7.33 -19.57 0.76
N VAL A 218 7.19 -18.47 0.03
CA VAL A 218 6.52 -17.27 0.50
C VAL A 218 5.04 -17.62 0.66
N ILE A 219 4.53 -17.57 1.90
CA ILE A 219 3.13 -17.88 2.21
C ILE A 219 2.34 -16.58 2.10
N ASP A 220 1.72 -16.36 0.95
CA ASP A 220 0.78 -15.25 0.74
C ASP A 220 -0.64 -15.69 1.06
N SER A 221 -1.23 -15.11 2.12
CA SER A 221 -2.59 -15.42 2.60
C SER A 221 -3.60 -14.29 2.37
N HIS A 222 -3.33 -13.35 1.46
CA HIS A 222 -4.18 -12.15 1.25
C HIS A 222 -4.98 -12.11 -0.07
N ASP A 223 -4.84 -13.11 -0.94
CA ASP A 223 -5.63 -13.26 -2.18
C ASP A 223 -5.92 -14.75 -2.43
N ASP A 224 -7.17 -15.11 -2.77
CA ASP A 224 -7.58 -16.50 -3.03
C ASP A 224 -6.78 -17.13 -4.19
N LYS A 225 -6.39 -16.32 -5.18
CA LYS A 225 -5.55 -16.77 -6.28
C LYS A 225 -4.11 -17.00 -5.82
N ALA A 226 -3.53 -16.05 -5.08
CA ALA A 226 -2.19 -16.20 -4.49
C ALA A 226 -2.10 -17.38 -3.50
N TRP A 227 -3.16 -17.59 -2.71
CA TRP A 227 -3.27 -18.72 -1.79
C TRP A 227 -3.33 -20.05 -2.54
N ARG A 228 -4.16 -20.13 -3.58
CA ARG A 228 -4.21 -21.30 -4.46
C ARG A 228 -2.86 -21.59 -5.10
N ASP A 229 -2.18 -20.58 -5.64
CA ASP A 229 -0.87 -20.73 -6.27
C ASP A 229 0.20 -21.17 -5.25
N THR A 230 0.14 -20.68 -4.02
CA THR A 230 0.99 -21.11 -2.91
C THR A 230 0.77 -22.59 -2.60
N LEU A 231 -0.50 -23.03 -2.45
CA LEU A 231 -0.84 -24.43 -2.21
C LEU A 231 -0.36 -25.35 -3.35
N LEU A 232 -0.48 -24.91 -4.61
CA LEU A 232 -0.01 -25.67 -5.76
C LEU A 232 1.52 -25.78 -5.80
N LYS A 233 2.26 -24.73 -5.43
CA LYS A 233 3.73 -24.76 -5.31
C LYS A 233 4.18 -25.71 -4.20
N VAL A 234 3.55 -25.65 -3.02
CA VAL A 234 3.83 -26.57 -1.90
C VAL A 234 3.54 -28.02 -2.33
N ALA A 235 2.40 -28.25 -2.99
CA ALA A 235 2.02 -29.58 -3.46
C ALA A 235 3.01 -30.14 -4.49
N ALA A 236 3.52 -29.30 -5.41
CA ALA A 236 4.54 -29.70 -6.38
C ALA A 236 5.84 -30.14 -5.68
N ILE A 237 6.33 -29.35 -4.72
CA ILE A 237 7.53 -29.67 -3.94
C ILE A 237 7.35 -30.98 -3.16
N LEU A 238 6.18 -31.22 -2.57
CA LEU A 238 5.89 -32.46 -1.85
C LEU A 238 5.86 -33.68 -2.80
N CYS A 239 5.24 -33.55 -3.97
CA CYS A 239 5.22 -34.61 -4.98
C CYS A 239 6.62 -34.92 -5.53
N GLU A 240 7.47 -33.90 -5.72
CA GLU A 240 8.83 -34.06 -6.22
C GLU A 240 9.76 -34.71 -5.18
N ARG A 241 9.65 -34.32 -3.91
CA ARG A 241 10.54 -34.82 -2.84
C ARG A 241 10.08 -36.15 -2.27
N GLN A 242 8.79 -36.45 -2.32
CA GLN A 242 8.19 -37.64 -1.70
C GLN A 242 7.05 -38.22 -2.57
N PRO A 243 7.38 -38.83 -3.73
CA PRO A 243 6.36 -39.30 -4.68
C PRO A 243 5.47 -40.42 -4.13
N ASP A 244 5.96 -41.23 -3.19
CA ASP A 244 5.20 -42.30 -2.54
C ASP A 244 4.24 -41.77 -1.44
N SER A 245 4.35 -40.49 -1.10
CA SER A 245 3.61 -39.86 -0.01
C SER A 245 2.31 -39.21 -0.52
N PRO A 246 1.12 -39.59 -0.02
CA PRO A 246 -0.16 -39.13 -0.57
C PRO A 246 -0.47 -37.63 -0.31
N GLN A 247 0.30 -36.95 0.54
CA GLN A 247 0.03 -35.61 1.04
C GLN A 247 0.13 -34.55 -0.06
N GLY A 248 1.14 -34.62 -0.94
CA GLY A 248 1.28 -33.69 -2.06
C GLY A 248 0.09 -33.74 -3.01
N TYR A 249 -0.37 -34.96 -3.34
CA TYR A 249 -1.54 -35.16 -4.21
C TYR A 249 -2.85 -34.70 -3.58
N ARG A 250 -3.04 -34.94 -2.26
CA ARG A 250 -4.21 -34.45 -1.51
C ARG A 250 -4.24 -32.93 -1.47
N LEU A 251 -3.09 -32.29 -1.22
CA LEU A 251 -2.96 -30.85 -1.18
C LEU A 251 -3.25 -30.22 -2.56
N ARG A 252 -2.73 -30.83 -3.64
CA ARG A 252 -3.03 -30.42 -5.01
C ARG A 252 -4.52 -30.47 -5.31
N ARG A 253 -5.19 -31.58 -4.94
CA ARG A 253 -6.63 -31.77 -5.17
C ARG A 253 -7.47 -30.76 -4.38
N HIS A 254 -7.10 -30.49 -3.12
CA HIS A 254 -7.72 -29.46 -2.30
C HIS A 254 -7.60 -28.08 -2.96
N ALA A 255 -6.37 -27.67 -3.33
CA ALA A 255 -6.12 -26.39 -3.98
C ALA A 255 -6.92 -26.22 -5.28
N LEU A 256 -7.10 -27.31 -6.05
CA LEU A 256 -7.84 -27.30 -7.31
C LEU A 256 -9.35 -27.10 -7.12
N TRP A 257 -9.95 -27.71 -6.09
CA TRP A 257 -11.41 -27.84 -5.98
C TRP A 257 -12.06 -27.07 -4.83
N GLN A 258 -11.28 -26.52 -3.89
CA GLN A 258 -11.81 -25.77 -2.74
C GLN A 258 -12.76 -24.61 -3.13
N ASN A 259 -12.59 -24.02 -4.32
CA ASN A 259 -13.38 -22.87 -4.79
C ASN A 259 -14.56 -23.26 -5.69
N ILE A 260 -14.78 -24.55 -5.97
CA ILE A 260 -15.90 -25.03 -6.79
C ILE A 260 -17.06 -25.39 -5.85
N THR A 261 -18.01 -24.46 -5.71
CA THR A 261 -19.19 -24.62 -4.84
C THR A 261 -20.47 -25.02 -5.60
N SER A 262 -20.42 -25.03 -6.93
CA SER A 262 -21.54 -25.41 -7.79
C SER A 262 -21.05 -26.14 -9.04
N THR A 263 -21.92 -26.97 -9.64
CA THR A 263 -21.64 -27.65 -10.90
C THR A 263 -21.84 -26.70 -12.09
N PRO A 264 -21.05 -26.83 -13.18
CA PRO A 264 -21.27 -26.06 -14.41
C PRO A 264 -22.68 -26.30 -14.98
N GLN A 265 -23.28 -25.26 -15.58
CA GLN A 265 -24.54 -25.35 -16.33
C GLN A 265 -24.36 -26.00 -17.70
#